data_AF-A0A810DUV8-F1
#
_entry.id   AF-A0A810DUV8-F1
#
_cell.length_a   1.000
_cell.length_b   1.000
_cell.length_c   1.000
_cell.angle_alpha   90.00
_cell.angle_beta   90.00
_cell.angle_gamma   90.00
#
_symmetry.space_group_name_H-M   'P 1'
#
loop_
_entity.id
_entity.type
_entity.pdbx_description
1 polymer ?
#
loop_
_entity_poly.entity_id
_entity_poly.type
_entity_poly.pdbx_seq_one_letter_code
_entity_poly.pdbx_strand_id
1 'polypeptide(L)' 'MIKSRMGLILGAAALLLALSPEARTTVRRWAVRGTETVLDLTEMAKDAGAVAQSKLQSLTARDGEKN' A
#
# COMPACT_ATOMS: atom_id res chain seq x y z
N MET A 1 35.15 6.74 6.10
CA MET A 1 34.62 6.25 7.37
C MET A 1 33.11 6.11 7.24
N ILE A 2 32.59 4.88 7.08
CA ILE A 2 31.14 4.64 6.97
C ILE A 2 30.55 4.83 8.36
N LYS A 3 29.95 6.01 8.60
CA LYS A 3 29.54 6.45 9.94
C LYS A 3 28.21 5.82 10.41
N SER A 4 27.48 5.15 9.53
CA SER A 4 26.15 4.59 9.82
C SER A 4 26.19 3.07 9.90
N ARG A 5 26.00 2.54 11.11
CA ARG A 5 25.81 1.10 11.38
C ARG A 5 24.59 0.54 10.64
N MET A 6 23.54 1.34 10.52
CA MET A 6 22.33 0.95 9.78
C MET A 6 22.59 0.82 8.28
N GLY A 7 23.42 1.69 7.70
CA GLY A 7 23.80 1.60 6.29
C GLY A 7 24.61 0.33 5.97
N LEU A 8 25.45 -0.11 6.90
CA LEU A 8 26.17 -1.39 6.77
C LEU A 8 25.25 -2.59 6.90
N ILE A 9 24.32 -2.58 7.86
CA ILE A 9 23.35 -3.67 8.03
C ILE A 9 22.43 -3.78 6.81
N LEU A 10 21.93 -2.64 6.30
CA LEU A 10 21.11 -2.58 5.09
C LEU A 10 21.90 -3.01 3.85
N GLY A 11 23.16 -2.57 3.72
CA GLY A 11 24.03 -2.98 2.61
C GLY A 11 24.33 -4.48 2.63
N ALA A 12 24.62 -5.04 3.81
CA ALA A 12 24.86 -6.47 3.98
C ALA A 12 23.59 -7.29 3.73
N ALA A 13 22.44 -6.84 4.23
CA ALA A 13 21.15 -7.47 3.96
C ALA A 13 20.82 -7.43 2.46
N ALA A 14 21.06 -6.30 1.78
CA ALA A 14 20.87 -6.18 0.34
C ALA A 14 21.78 -7.12 -0.46
N LEU A 15 23.04 -7.29 -0.04
CA LEU A 15 23.95 -8.25 -0.66
C LEU A 15 23.51 -9.70 -0.44
N LEU A 16 23.10 -10.06 0.78
CA LEU A 16 22.55 -11.39 1.08
C LEU A 16 21.27 -11.68 0.28
N LEU A 17 20.40 -10.67 0.14
CA LEU A 17 19.18 -10.76 -0.64
C LEU A 17 19.47 -10.89 -2.14
N ALA A 18 20.50 -10.20 -2.63
CA ALA A 18 20.93 -10.28 -4.03
C ALA A 18 21.60 -11.62 -4.38
N LEU A 19 22.31 -12.22 -3.42
CA LEU A 19 23.02 -13.50 -3.58
C LEU A 19 22.12 -14.72 -3.32
N SER A 20 20.96 -14.56 -2.67
CA SER A 20 20.02 -15.66 -2.42
C SER A 20 19.00 -15.81 -3.55
N PRO A 21 19.02 -16.90 -4.34
CA PRO A 21 18.06 -17.12 -5.42
C PRO A 21 16.61 -17.27 -4.90
N GLU A 22 16.44 -17.83 -3.71
CA GLU A 22 15.15 -17.97 -2.98
C GLU A 22 14.54 -16.60 -2.60
N ALA A 23 15.40 -15.62 -2.28
CA ALA A 23 14.93 -14.28 -1.95
C ALA A 23 14.41 -13.54 -3.17
N ARG A 24 15.04 -13.70 -4.34
CA ARG A 24 14.56 -13.09 -5.59
C ARG A 24 13.20 -13.63 -6.04
N THR A 25 12.99 -14.94 -5.93
CA THR A 25 11.69 -15.56 -6.25
C THR A 25 10.61 -15.13 -5.26
N THR A 26 10.94 -15.06 -3.97
CA THR A 26 10.04 -14.56 -2.93
C THR A 26 9.70 -13.09 -3.16
N VAL A 27 10.69 -12.23 -3.41
CA VAL A 27 10.47 -10.80 -3.73
C VAL A 27 9.63 -10.63 -5.00
N ARG A 28 9.85 -11.43 -6.05
CA ARG A 28 8.99 -11.40 -7.24
C ARG A 28 7.55 -11.77 -6.92
N ARG A 29 7.35 -12.83 -6.13
CA ARG A 29 6.01 -13.30 -5.73
C ARG A 29 5.32 -12.29 -4.82
N TRP A 30 6.07 -11.65 -3.92
CA TRP A 30 5.59 -10.58 -3.05
C TRP A 30 5.36 -9.26 -3.79
N ALA A 31 6.12 -8.95 -4.84
CA ALA A 31 5.87 -7.79 -5.67
C ALA A 31 4.55 -7.96 -6.43
N VAL A 32 4.33 -9.11 -7.05
CA VAL A 32 3.09 -9.40 -7.80
C VAL A 32 1.89 -9.51 -6.85
N ARG A 33 2.00 -10.26 -5.74
CA ARG A 33 0.92 -10.33 -4.75
C ARG A 33 0.70 -9.02 -4.01
N GLY A 34 1.76 -8.28 -3.74
CA GLY A 34 1.71 -6.96 -3.13
C GLY A 34 0.92 -6.00 -4.00
N THR A 35 1.16 -6.00 -5.32
CA THR A 35 0.36 -5.22 -6.25
C THR A 35 -1.10 -5.66 -6.32
N GLU A 36 -1.40 -6.96 -6.27
CA GLU A 36 -2.79 -7.45 -6.18
C GLU A 36 -3.47 -6.97 -4.88
N THR A 37 -2.81 -7.10 -3.74
CA THR A 37 -3.38 -6.69 -2.44
C THR A 37 -3.60 -5.18 -2.35
N VAL A 38 -2.74 -4.36 -2.96
CA VAL A 38 -2.92 -2.91 -3.00
C VAL A 38 -4.06 -2.54 -3.95
N LEU A 39 -4.21 -3.26 -5.07
CA LEU A 39 -5.33 -3.04 -5.98
C LEU A 39 -6.66 -3.38 -5.31
N ASP A 40 -6.74 -4.52 -4.62
CA ASP A 40 -7.91 -4.95 -3.85
C ASP A 40 -8.26 -3.95 -2.75
N LEU A 41 -7.26 -3.49 -1.98
CA LEU A 41 -7.47 -2.48 -0.94
C LEU A 41 -7.90 -1.13 -1.52
N THR A 42 -7.42 -0.79 -2.72
CA THR A 42 -7.81 0.45 -3.41
C THR A 42 -9.23 0.36 -3.96
N GLU A 43 -9.64 -0.77 -4.53
CA GLU A 43 -11.03 -1.00 -4.93
C GLU A 43 -11.95 -0.98 -3.72
N MET A 44 -11.58 -1.68 -2.64
CA MET A 44 -12.36 -1.72 -1.40
C MET A 44 -12.46 -0.32 -0.75
N ALA A 45 -11.39 0.47 -0.80
CA ALA A 45 -11.39 1.87 -0.33
C ALA A 45 -12.21 2.79 -1.25
N LYS A 46 -12.23 2.54 -2.56
CA LYS A 46 -13.00 3.31 -3.53
C LYS A 46 -14.49 3.03 -3.39
N ASP A 47 -14.89 1.77 -3.19
CA ASP A 47 -16.27 1.40 -2.88
C ASP A 47 -16.71 1.93 -1.51
N ALA A 48 -15.88 1.79 -0.47
CA ALA A 48 -16.17 2.37 0.83
C ALA A 48 -16.28 3.90 0.78
N GLY A 49 -15.40 4.55 0.00
CA GLY A 49 -15.39 5.98 -0.25
C GLY A 49 -16.62 6.45 -1.04
N ALA A 50 -17.05 5.71 -2.06
CA ALA A 50 -18.24 6.01 -2.86
C ALA A 50 -19.54 5.89 -2.04
N VAL A 51 -19.62 4.90 -1.14
CA VAL A 51 -20.74 4.75 -0.20
C VAL A 51 -20.74 5.89 0.83
N ALA A 52 -19.59 6.26 1.37
CA ALA A 52 -19.46 7.38 2.29
C ALA A 52 -19.80 8.73 1.63
N GLN A 53 -19.34 8.93 0.39
CA GLN A 53 -19.64 10.11 -0.42
C GLN A 53 -21.13 10.20 -0.77
N SER A 54 -21.77 9.08 -1.12
CA SER A 54 -23.21 9.03 -1.37
C SER A 54 -24.03 9.37 -0.12
N LYS A 55 -23.62 8.87 1.05
CA LYS A 55 -24.27 9.24 2.32
C LYS A 55 -24.09 10.72 2.66
N LEU A 56 -22.89 11.27 2.47
CA LEU A 56 -22.64 12.70 2.67
C LEU A 56 -23.48 13.57 1.74
N GLN A 57 -23.56 13.22 0.45
CA GLN A 57 -24.42 13.96 -0.50
C GLN A 57 -25.90 13.89 -0.13
N SER A 58 -26.38 12.74 0.36
CA SER A 58 -27.78 12.62 0.79
C SER A 58 -28.11 13.44 2.04
N LEU A 59 -27.12 13.67 2.91
CA LEU A 59 -27.27 14.54 4.09
C LEU A 59 -27.18 16.01 3.71
N THR A 60 -26.25 16.38 2.83
CA THR A 60 -26.10 17.76 2.32
C THR A 60 -27.29 18.19 1.47
N ALA A 61 -27.85 17.31 0.63
CA ALA A 61 -29.05 17.61 -0.16
C ALA A 61 -30.30 17.80 0.72
N ARG A 62 -30.36 17.14 1.87
CA ARG A 62 -31.49 17.21 2.81
C ARG A 62 -31.43 18.42 3.75
N ASP A 63 -30.25 19.04 3.89
CA ASP A 63 -30.06 20.29 4.65
C ASP A 63 -30.46 21.52 3.82
N GLY A 64 -30.36 21.44 2.49
CA GLY A 64 -30.76 22.52 1.56
C GLY A 64 -32.28 22.68 1.36
N GLU A 65 -33.10 21.70 1.74
CA GLU A 65 -34.57 21.76 1.62
C GLU A 65 -35.23 22.47 2.83
N LYS A 66 -34.44 22.88 3.84
CA LYS A 66 -34.93 23.54 5.06
C LYS A 66 -34.68 25.06 5.13
N ASN A 67 -34.25 25.71 4.04
CA ASN A 67 -34.16 27.17 3.97
C ASN A 67 -35.28 27.76 3.12
#